data_AF-A0AAW6B046-F1
#
_entry.id   AF-A0AAW6B046-F1
#
_cell.length_a   1.000
_cell.length_b   1.000
_cell.length_c   1.000
_cell.angle_alpha   90.00
_cell.angle_beta   90.00
_cell.angle_gamma   90.00
#
_symmetry.space_group_name_H-M   'P 1'
#
loop_
_entity.id
_entity.type
_entity.pdbx_description
1 polymer ?
#
loop_
_entity_poly.entity_id
_entity_poly.type
_entity_poly.pdbx_seq_one_letter_code
_entity_poly.pdbx_strand_id
1 'polypeptide(L)'
;VKKQKINTTDPDSGYYHRDHKEEGFMYLDHRTVDGKNNIIIDCHITPGNTHDSGPYIDRLNQIEKTFGLIPGKVALDSGYYSLDILKQLDKKNIFSVIGYRRFS
;
A
#
# COMPACT_ATOMS: atom_id res chain seq x y z
N VAL A 1 16.24 -3.26 21.04
CA VAL A 1 16.54 -3.25 19.59
C VAL A 1 15.92 -4.49 18.97
N LYS A 2 14.97 -4.35 18.05
CA LYS A 2 14.34 -5.50 17.37
C LYS A 2 15.37 -6.08 16.39
N LYS A 3 15.73 -7.36 16.50
CA LYS A 3 16.59 -8.02 15.50
C LYS A 3 15.84 -8.06 14.17
N GLN A 4 16.38 -7.42 13.15
CA GLN A 4 15.86 -7.48 11.78
C GLN A 4 16.80 -8.34 10.93
N LYS A 5 16.23 -9.22 10.10
CA LYS A 5 17.01 -9.92 9.06
C LYS A 5 17.36 -8.89 7.99
N ILE A 6 18.65 -8.77 7.69
CA ILE A 6 19.20 -7.84 6.67
C ILE A 6 19.89 -8.69 5.61
N ASN A 7 19.63 -8.37 4.35
CA ASN A 7 20.32 -8.99 3.23
C ASN A 7 21.68 -8.30 3.04
N THR A 8 22.76 -9.07 3.04
CA THR A 8 24.11 -8.54 2.89
C THR A 8 24.47 -8.16 1.46
N THR A 9 23.73 -8.67 0.46
CA THR A 9 23.94 -8.36 -0.96
C THR A 9 23.10 -7.16 -1.40
N ASP A 10 21.88 -7.04 -0.89
CA ASP A 10 20.97 -5.92 -1.18
C ASP A 10 20.29 -5.42 0.12
N PRO A 11 20.92 -4.48 0.84
CA PRO A 11 20.43 -3.99 2.13
C PRO A 11 19.09 -3.26 2.09
N ASP A 12 18.64 -2.81 0.90
CA ASP A 12 17.37 -2.09 0.73
C ASP A 12 16.17 -3.06 0.64
N SER A 13 16.44 -4.36 0.41
CA SER A 13 15.39 -5.39 0.41
C SER A 13 14.87 -5.68 1.83
N GLY A 14 13.58 -5.97 1.92
CA GLY A 14 12.91 -6.26 3.19
C GLY A 14 12.64 -7.74 3.37
N TYR A 15 12.84 -8.27 4.58
CA TYR A 15 12.48 -9.65 4.87
C TYR A 15 10.97 -9.83 4.95
N TYR A 16 10.40 -10.47 3.94
CA TYR A 16 8.99 -10.77 3.81
C TYR A 16 8.68 -12.16 4.38
N HIS A 17 7.75 -12.21 5.32
CA HIS A 17 7.20 -13.45 5.86
C HIS A 17 5.71 -13.22 6.15
N ARG A 18 4.84 -13.87 5.37
CA ARG A 18 3.39 -13.88 5.56
C ARG A 18 2.88 -15.30 5.41
N ASP A 19 1.89 -15.66 6.22
CA ASP A 19 1.28 -17.00 6.16
C ASP A 19 0.81 -17.31 4.75
N HIS A 20 1.10 -18.54 4.30
CA HIS A 20 0.73 -19.07 2.98
C HIS A 20 1.34 -18.32 1.77
N LYS A 21 2.41 -17.54 1.99
CA LYS A 21 3.20 -16.91 0.92
C LYS A 21 4.67 -17.31 1.01
N GLU A 22 5.38 -17.06 -0.07
CA GLU A 22 6.83 -17.25 -0.12
C GLU A 22 7.51 -16.38 0.95
N GLU A 23 8.57 -16.92 1.55
CA GLU A 23 9.41 -16.23 2.52
C GLU A 23 10.74 -15.87 1.87
N GLY A 24 11.22 -14.64 2.08
CA GLY A 24 12.50 -14.20 1.52
C GLY A 24 12.72 -12.71 1.58
N PHE A 25 13.85 -12.26 1.02
CA PHE A 25 14.13 -10.84 0.82
C PHE A 25 13.47 -10.36 -0.47
N MET A 26 12.57 -9.38 -0.34
CA MET A 26 11.69 -8.94 -1.42
C MET A 26 11.49 -7.43 -1.40
N TYR A 27 10.85 -6.92 -2.45
CA TYR A 27 10.27 -5.60 -2.54
C TYR A 27 8.75 -5.70 -2.75
N LEU A 28 8.01 -4.72 -2.26
CA LEU A 28 6.58 -4.55 -2.53
C LEU A 28 6.37 -3.48 -3.59
N ASP A 29 5.54 -3.79 -4.58
CA ASP A 29 4.98 -2.81 -5.51
C ASP A 29 3.61 -2.34 -5.00
N HIS A 30 3.55 -1.09 -4.51
CA HIS A 30 2.29 -0.42 -4.19
C HIS A 30 1.77 0.28 -5.44
N ARG A 31 0.81 -0.36 -6.09
CA ARG A 31 0.30 0.06 -7.39
C ARG A 31 -1.09 0.67 -7.30
N THR A 32 -1.29 1.79 -8.01
CA THR A 32 -2.63 2.35 -8.26
C THR A 32 -3.00 2.21 -9.72
N VAL A 33 -4.24 1.76 -9.96
CA VAL A 33 -4.81 1.57 -11.29
C VAL A 33 -6.07 2.41 -11.40
N ASP A 34 -6.24 3.11 -12.52
CA ASP A 34 -7.51 3.73 -12.87
C ASP A 34 -8.57 2.64 -13.12
N GLY A 35 -9.59 2.60 -12.27
CA GLY A 35 -10.65 1.60 -12.33
C GLY A 35 -11.55 1.69 -13.57
N LYS A 36 -11.53 2.80 -14.32
CA LYS A 36 -12.33 2.93 -15.55
C LYS A 36 -11.63 2.35 -16.77
N ASN A 37 -10.35 2.69 -16.95
CA ASN A 37 -9.60 2.33 -18.17
C ASN A 37 -8.55 1.23 -17.94
N ASN A 38 -8.39 0.73 -16.71
CA ASN A 38 -7.39 -0.27 -16.34
C ASN A 38 -5.94 0.16 -16.63
N ILE A 39 -5.64 1.44 -16.46
CA ILE A 39 -4.31 2.02 -16.68
C ILE A 39 -3.61 2.17 -15.33
N ILE A 40 -2.35 1.73 -15.25
CA ILE A 40 -1.50 1.98 -14.07
C ILE A 40 -1.14 3.45 -14.04
N ILE A 41 -1.49 4.15 -12.97
CA ILE A 41 -1.23 5.59 -12.79
C ILE A 41 -0.17 5.89 -11.73
N ASP A 42 0.15 4.92 -10.88
CA ASP A 42 1.20 5.04 -9.87
C ASP A 42 1.79 3.66 -9.52
N CYS A 43 3.09 3.62 -9.26
CA CYS A 43 3.84 2.44 -8.85
C CYS A 43 4.92 2.91 -7.86
N HIS A 44 4.87 2.37 -6.64
CA HIS A 44 5.81 2.76 -5.60
C HIS A 44 6.42 1.55 -4.92
N ILE A 45 7.74 1.45 -5.03
CA ILE A 45 8.51 0.32 -4.52
C ILE A 45 8.94 0.58 -3.09
N THR A 46 8.76 -0.41 -2.21
CA THR A 46 9.23 -0.38 -0.81
C THR A 46 9.87 -1.71 -0.42
N PRO A 47 10.67 -1.76 0.66
CA PRO A 47 11.16 -3.03 1.19
C PRO A 47 10.03 -4.00 1.55
N GLY A 48 10.23 -5.30 1.35
CA GLY A 48 9.28 -6.39 1.61
C GLY A 48 8.63 -6.39 3.00
N ASN A 49 9.32 -5.86 4.01
CA ASN A 49 8.83 -5.79 5.39
C ASN A 49 8.00 -4.51 5.68
N THR A 50 7.72 -3.69 4.68
CA THR A 50 6.83 -2.53 4.79
C THR A 50 5.38 -2.99 4.93
N HIS A 51 4.62 -2.36 5.84
CA HIS A 51 3.18 -2.61 5.96
C HIS A 51 2.41 -1.88 4.86
N ASP A 52 1.47 -2.57 4.20
CA ASP A 52 0.76 -2.07 3.02
C ASP A 52 0.03 -0.74 3.27
N SER A 53 -0.54 -0.55 4.45
CA SER A 53 -1.22 0.70 4.81
C SER A 53 -0.31 1.92 4.92
N GLY A 54 0.99 1.74 5.16
CA GLY A 54 1.94 2.82 5.42
C GLY A 54 2.01 3.86 4.28
N PRO A 55 2.32 3.45 3.05
CA PRO A 55 2.50 4.39 1.94
C PRO A 55 1.20 4.94 1.34
N TYR A 56 0.05 4.34 1.61
CA TYR A 56 -1.16 4.54 0.81
C TYR A 56 -1.60 5.99 0.67
N ILE A 57 -1.69 6.73 1.77
CA ILE A 57 -2.13 8.12 1.76
C ILE A 57 -1.16 9.01 0.98
N ASP A 58 0.15 8.77 1.14
CA ASP A 58 1.16 9.53 0.40
C ASP A 58 1.09 9.23 -1.10
N ARG A 59 0.67 8.02 -1.50
CA ARG A 59 0.42 7.68 -2.90
C ARG A 59 -0.80 8.39 -3.46
N LEU A 60 -1.89 8.44 -2.70
CA LEU A 60 -3.07 9.20 -3.06
C LEU A 60 -2.73 10.70 -3.27
N ASN A 61 -1.99 11.29 -2.34
CA ASN A 61 -1.53 12.67 -2.44
C ASN A 61 -0.56 12.88 -3.61
N GLN A 62 0.30 11.90 -3.92
CA GLN A 62 1.22 11.97 -5.05
C GLN A 62 0.48 11.97 -6.38
N ILE A 63 -0.56 11.14 -6.54
CA ILE A 63 -1.41 11.11 -7.74
C ILE A 63 -2.14 12.45 -7.92
N GLU A 64 -2.71 12.99 -6.83
CA GLU A 64 -3.35 14.30 -6.81
C GLU A 64 -2.35 15.39 -7.25
N LYS A 65 -1.13 15.37 -6.73
CA LYS A 65 -0.07 16.32 -7.09
C LYS A 65 0.40 16.18 -8.54
N THR A 66 0.60 14.96 -9.03
CA THR A 66 1.16 14.70 -10.36
C THR A 66 0.15 14.97 -11.46
N PHE A 67 -1.11 14.55 -11.28
CA PHE A 67 -2.11 14.53 -12.34
C PHE A 67 -3.31 15.45 -12.07
N GLY A 68 -3.43 16.04 -10.87
CA GLY A 68 -4.63 16.78 -10.48
C GLY A 68 -5.86 15.87 -10.30
N LEU A 69 -5.65 14.57 -10.13
CA LEU A 69 -6.74 13.59 -10.04
C LEU A 69 -7.07 13.31 -8.57
N ILE A 70 -8.31 13.59 -8.19
CA ILE A 70 -8.88 13.20 -6.90
C ILE A 70 -9.97 12.16 -7.18
N PRO A 71 -9.80 10.90 -6.75
CA PRO A 71 -10.79 9.88 -7.02
C PRO A 71 -12.03 10.10 -6.15
N GLY A 72 -13.22 9.99 -6.73
CA GLY A 72 -14.46 9.96 -5.94
C GLY A 72 -14.68 8.62 -5.22
N LYS A 73 -14.04 7.55 -5.71
CA LYS A 73 -14.15 6.20 -5.16
C LYS A 73 -12.81 5.47 -5.20
N VAL A 74 -12.52 4.66 -4.18
CA VAL A 74 -11.34 3.80 -4.12
C VAL A 74 -11.72 2.38 -3.70
N ALA A 75 -11.01 1.39 -4.24
CA ALA A 75 -11.11 -0.01 -3.82
C ALA A 75 -9.74 -0.48 -3.35
N LEU A 76 -9.65 -1.03 -2.14
CA LEU A 76 -8.39 -1.40 -1.48
C LEU A 76 -8.42 -2.83 -0.95
N ASP A 77 -7.27 -3.48 -0.92
CA ASP A 77 -7.11 -4.78 -0.25
C ASP A 77 -7.23 -4.65 1.28
N SER A 78 -7.51 -5.78 1.94
CA SER A 78 -7.56 -5.89 3.40
C SER A 78 -6.29 -5.40 4.12
N GLY A 79 -5.11 -5.47 3.49
CA GLY A 79 -3.85 -4.93 4.04
C GLY A 79 -3.88 -3.42 4.31
N TYR A 80 -4.73 -2.67 3.60
CA TYR A 80 -4.93 -1.23 3.75
C TYR A 80 -5.99 -0.88 4.79
N TYR A 81 -6.67 -1.86 5.39
CA TYR A 81 -7.68 -1.60 6.40
C TYR A 81 -7.03 -1.07 7.69
N SER A 82 -7.12 0.26 7.89
CA SER A 82 -6.60 0.96 9.05
C SER A 82 -7.45 2.20 9.36
N LEU A 83 -7.52 2.57 10.65
CA LEU A 83 -8.30 3.72 11.09
C LEU A 83 -7.80 5.05 10.49
N ASP A 84 -6.48 5.19 10.31
CA ASP A 84 -5.90 6.40 9.72
C ASP A 84 -6.37 6.59 8.28
N ILE A 85 -6.24 5.54 7.45
CA ILE A 85 -6.71 5.58 6.06
C ILE A 85 -8.19 5.91 5.99
N LEU A 86 -9.03 5.27 6.80
CA LEU A 86 -10.47 5.54 6.83
C LEU A 86 -10.77 7.02 7.15
N LYS A 87 -10.11 7.59 8.17
CA LYS A 87 -10.27 9.00 8.53
C LYS A 87 -9.80 9.95 7.43
N GLN A 88 -8.72 9.62 6.74
CA GLN A 88 -8.19 10.47 5.68
C GLN A 88 -9.05 10.44 4.42
N LEU A 89 -9.59 9.27 4.05
CA LEU A 89 -10.53 9.13 2.95
C LEU A 89 -11.85 9.86 3.24
N ASP A 90 -12.37 9.75 4.47
CA ASP A 90 -13.56 10.49 4.93
C ASP A 90 -13.36 12.01 4.84
N LYS A 91 -12.23 12.53 5.36
CA LYS A 91 -11.87 13.95 5.25
C LYS A 91 -11.78 14.46 3.82
N LYS A 92 -11.34 13.62 2.88
CA LYS A 92 -11.26 13.94 1.45
C LYS A 92 -12.58 13.70 0.70
N ASN A 93 -13.64 13.27 1.40
CA ASN A 93 -14.93 12.90 0.83
C ASN A 93 -14.82 11.82 -0.27
N ILE A 94 -13.95 10.83 -0.04
CA ILE A 94 -13.68 9.72 -0.96
C ILE A 94 -14.41 8.47 -0.45
N PHE A 95 -15.32 7.94 -1.25
CA PHE A 95 -16.00 6.69 -0.92
C PHE A 95 -15.05 5.50 -1.06
N SER A 96 -14.94 4.67 -0.03
CA SER A 96 -13.98 3.56 -0.02
C SER A 96 -14.66 2.20 0.15
N VAL A 97 -14.17 1.21 -0.60
CA VAL A 97 -14.48 -0.21 -0.41
C VAL A 97 -13.17 -0.91 -0.08
N ILE A 98 -13.06 -1.45 1.13
CA ILE A 98 -11.83 -2.11 1.59
C ILE A 98 -12.13 -3.57 1.87
N GLY A 99 -11.25 -4.47 1.42
CA GLY A 99 -11.34 -5.89 1.70
C GLY A 99 -11.45 -6.16 3.21
N TYR A 100 -12.31 -7.10 3.59
CA TYR A 100 -12.52 -7.44 4.98
C TYR A 100 -11.25 -8.04 5.61
N ARG A 101 -10.79 -7.46 6.73
CA ARG A 101 -9.68 -7.99 7.51
C ARG A 101 -10.23 -8.67 8.77
N ARG A 102 -9.90 -9.96 8.96
CA ARG A 102 -10.17 -10.65 10.23
C ARG A 102 -9.12 -10.23 11.24
N PHE A 103 -9.57 -9.72 12.39
CA PHE A 103 -8.73 -9.54 13.55
C PHE A 103 -8.80 -10.84 14.35
N SER A 104 -7.82 -11.72 14.13
CA SER A 104 -7.59 -12.91 14.96
C SER A 104 -6.79 -12.55 16.19
#